data_AF-A0A497HIS6-F1
#
_entry.id   AF-A0A497HIS6-F1
#
_cell.length_a   1.000
_cell.length_b   1.000
_cell.length_c   1.000
_cell.angle_alpha   90.00
_cell.angle_beta   90.00
_cell.angle_gamma   90.00
#
_symmetry.space_group_name_H-M   'P 1'
#
loop_
_entity.id
_entity.type
_entity.pdbx_description
1 polymer ?
#
loop_
_entity_poly.entity_id
_entity_poly.type
_entity_poly.pdbx_seq_one_letter_code
_entity_poly.pdbx_strand_id
1 'polypeptide(L)' 'MKLVDRCNSCGKGLVERGFVTFPCPICSNPIGRCENCREQSVEYVCEKCGFKGP' A
#
# COMPACT_ATOMS: atom_id res chain seq x y z
N MET A 1 2.75 -14.13 -8.55
CA MET A 1 2.07 -13.30 -7.53
C MET A 1 2.60 -11.88 -7.72
N LYS A 2 1.75 -10.89 -8.04
CA LYS A 2 2.21 -9.50 -8.22
C LYS A 2 2.49 -8.91 -6.84
N LEU A 3 3.77 -8.86 -6.48
CA LEU A 3 4.24 -8.22 -5.26
C LEU A 3 4.35 -6.72 -5.54
N VAL A 4 3.97 -5.89 -4.57
CA VAL A 4 4.15 -4.44 -4.66
C VAL A 4 5.46 -4.14 -3.96
N ASP A 5 6.42 -3.57 -4.68
CA ASP A 5 7.74 -3.28 -4.13
C ASP A 5 7.80 -1.91 -3.44
N ARG A 6 6.71 -1.13 -3.45
CA ARG A 6 6.64 0.24 -2.90
C ARG A 6 5.37 0.51 -2.10
N CYS A 7 5.51 1.31 -1.05
CA CYS A 7 4.39 1.81 -0.26
C CYS A 7 3.56 2.81 -1.07
N ASN A 8 2.23 2.61 -1.13
CA ASN A 8 1.31 3.52 -1.84
C ASN A 8 1.11 4.87 -1.12
N SER A 9 1.53 4.99 0.15
CA SER A 9 1.46 6.25 0.90
C SER A 9 2.75 7.08 0.77
N CYS A 10 3.92 6.47 1.02
CA CYS A 10 5.19 7.19 1.12
C CYS A 10 6.21 6.85 0.02
N GLY A 11 5.91 5.90 -0.86
CA GLY A 11 6.81 5.47 -1.93
C GLY A 11 8.06 4.70 -1.48
N LYS A 12 8.26 4.48 -0.16
CA LYS A 12 9.38 3.67 0.35
C LYS A 12 9.31 2.25 -0.18
N GLY A 13 10.48 1.68 -0.48
CA GLY A 13 10.62 0.30 -0.90
C GLY A 13 10.14 -0.66 0.19
N LEU A 14 9.29 -1.62 -0.16
CA LEU A 14 8.83 -2.68 0.73
C LEU A 14 9.86 -3.81 0.76
N VAL A 15 11.09 -3.47 1.15
CA VAL A 15 12.25 -4.39 1.20
C VAL A 15 12.45 -4.90 2.64
N GLU A 16 12.03 -4.12 3.64
CA GLU A 16 12.20 -4.41 5.05
C GLU A 16 11.05 -5.25 5.62
N ARG A 17 11.26 -5.99 6.71
CA ARG A 17 10.20 -6.76 7.37
C ARG A 17 9.12 -5.80 7.93
N GLY A 18 7.85 -6.21 7.93
CA GLY A 18 6.74 -5.44 8.53
C GLY A 18 5.82 -4.73 7.52
N PHE A 19 6.10 -4.81 6.21
CA PHE A 19 5.13 -4.37 5.21
C PHE A 19 3.99 -5.38 5.03
N VAL A 20 2.83 -4.87 4.63
CA VAL A 20 1.67 -5.67 4.27
C VAL A 20 1.28 -5.39 2.82
N THR A 21 0.82 -6.43 2.12
CA THR A 21 0.24 -6.31 0.80
C THR A 21 -1.17 -6.85 0.81
N PHE A 22 -2.12 -6.12 0.23
CA PHE A 22 -3.53 -6.51 0.19
C PHE A 22 -4.18 -5.99 -1.10
N PRO A 23 -5.24 -6.64 -1.61
CA PRO A 23 -5.95 -6.16 -2.78
C PRO A 23 -6.80 -4.92 -2.45
N CYS A 24 -6.84 -3.96 -3.37
CA CYS A 24 -7.73 -2.81 -3.31
C CYS A 24 -9.20 -3.26 -3.27
N PRO A 25 -10.05 -2.70 -2.38
CA PRO A 25 -11.47 -3.08 -2.29
C PRO A 25 -12.29 -2.70 -3.52
N ILE A 26 -11.81 -1.75 -4.35
CA ILE A 26 -12.54 -1.26 -5.53
C ILE A 26 -12.13 -1.98 -6.81
N CYS A 27 -10.82 -2.11 -7.05
CA CYS A 27 -10.29 -2.61 -8.33
C CYS A 27 -9.44 -3.88 -8.20
N SER A 28 -9.30 -4.43 -6.99
CA SER A 28 -8.47 -5.60 -6.69
C SER A 28 -6.97 -5.45 -7.02
N ASN A 29 -6.51 -4.24 -7.36
CA ASN A 29 -5.08 -4.00 -7.60
C ASN A 29 -4.29 -4.21 -6.30
N PRO A 30 -3.11 -4.84 -6.35
CA PRO A 30 -2.32 -5.03 -5.15
C PRO A 30 -1.84 -3.68 -4.61
N ILE A 31 -2.04 -3.47 -3.32
CA ILE A 31 -1.62 -2.29 -2.56
C ILE A 31 -0.57 -2.74 -1.56
N GLY A 32 0.54 -2.03 -1.53
CA GLY A 32 1.61 -2.22 -0.56
C GLY A 32 1.61 -1.10 0.47
N ARG A 33 1.69 -1.44 1.76
CA ARG A 33 1.84 -0.47 2.85
C ARG A 33 2.95 -0.88 3.79
N CYS A 34 3.84 0.07 4.11
CA CYS A 34 4.86 -0.14 5.14
C CYS A 34 4.25 0.00 6.54
N GLU A 35 4.93 -0.60 7.52
CA GLU A 35 4.54 -0.56 8.93
C GLU A 35 4.31 0.86 9.43
N ASN A 36 5.28 1.75 9.20
CA ASN A 36 5.21 3.13 9.69
C ASN A 36 4.01 3.93 9.16
N CYS A 37 3.63 3.75 7.89
CA CYS A 37 2.42 4.40 7.35
C CYS A 37 1.15 3.78 7.95
N ARG A 38 1.14 2.47 8.14
CA ARG A 38 0.01 1.74 8.75
C ARG A 38 -0.19 2.14 10.21
N GLU A 39 0.88 2.25 11.00
CA GLU A 39 0.83 2.68 12.41
C GLU A 39 0.34 4.11 12.55
N GLN A 40 0.76 4.99 11.64
CA GLN A 40 0.32 6.38 11.60
C GLN A 40 -1.01 6.60 10.86
N SER A 41 -1.66 5.53 10.37
CA SER A 41 -2.89 5.62 9.56
C SER A 41 -2.80 6.63 8.41
N VAL A 42 -1.64 6.66 7.73
CA VAL A 42 -1.36 7.59 6.63
C VAL A 42 -2.19 7.21 5.42
N GLU A 43 -2.92 8.17 4.84
CA GLU A 43 -3.71 7.95 3.63
C GLU A 43 -2.86 7.28 2.53
N TYR A 44 -3.38 6.22 1.92
CA TYR A 44 -2.84 5.61 0.71
C TYR A 44 -3.79 5.86 -0.45
N VAL A 45 -3.22 6.01 -1.64
CA VAL A 45 -3.99 6.20 -2.87
C VAL A 45 -3.72 5.03 -3.80
N CYS A 46 -4.78 4.38 -4.28
CA CYS A 46 -4.66 3.34 -5.28
C CYS A 46 -4.38 3.95 -6.66
N GLU A 47 -3.24 3.63 -7.27
CA GLU A 47 -2.83 4.15 -8.59
C GLU A 47 -3.74 3.72 -9.75
N LYS A 48 -4.58 2.70 -9.56
CA LYS A 48 -5.49 2.20 -10.61
C LYS A 48 -6.86 2.84 -10.61
N CYS A 49 -7.44 3.08 -9.44
CA CYS A 49 -8.82 3.56 -9.31
C CYS A 49 -8.95 4.88 -8.56
N GLY A 50 -7.85 5.42 -8.01
CA GLY A 50 -7.84 6.65 -7.23
C GLY A 50 -8.46 6.51 -5.84
N PHE A 51 -8.78 5.29 -5.38
CA PHE A 51 -9.34 5.06 -4.05
C PHE A 51 -8.36 5.54 -2.97
N LYS A 52 -8.89 6.29 -2.00
CA LYS A 52 -8.15 6.82 -0.85
C LYS A 52 -8.61 6.12 0.42
N GLY A 53 -7.70 5.49 1.13
CA GLY A 53 -7.98 4.83 2.41
C GLY A 53 -6.91 5.14 3.45
N PRO A 54 -7.18 4.93 4.75
CA PRO A 54 -6.22 5.16 5.84
C PRO A 54 -5.14 4.07 5.97
#